data_AF-A0A9D5Z496-F1
#
_entry.id   AF-A0A9D5Z496-F1
#
_cell.length_a   1.000
_cell.length_b   1.000
_cell.length_c   1.000
_cell.angle_alpha   90.00
_cell.angle_beta   90.00
_cell.angle_gamma   90.00
#
_symmetry.space_group_name_H-M   'P 1'
#
loop_
_entity.id
_entity.type
_entity.pdbx_description
1 polymer ?
#
loop_
_entity_poly.entity_id
_entity_poly.type
_entity_poly.pdbx_seq_one_letter_code
_entity_poly.pdbx_strand_id
1 'polypeptide(L)'
;SGLKTFAANTIAAEPDDEQTRANIARAFEEAVVDTLIIKSKRALKHTGYNRLVIAGGVSANSRLRTSLTEMMSSLGGEVFYPRPEFCTDNGAMIAYAGIQRLMAGQTEDLAVKGLPRWPLDTLEPV
;
A
#
# COMPACT_ATOMS: atom_id res chain seq x y z
N SER A 1 8.16 15.68 4.12
CA SER A 1 7.01 14.95 4.69
C SER A 1 6.73 15.43 6.11
N GLY A 2 5.54 15.99 6.36
CA GLY A 2 5.19 16.56 7.68
C GLY A 2 5.21 15.55 8.82
N LEU A 3 4.58 14.38 8.64
CA LEU A 3 4.45 13.36 9.69
C LEU A 3 5.80 12.87 10.24
N LYS A 4 6.76 12.55 9.35
CA LYS A 4 8.11 12.12 9.77
C LYS A 4 8.88 13.24 10.48
N THR A 5 8.69 14.49 10.03
CA THR A 5 9.34 15.66 10.64
C THR A 5 8.78 15.90 12.03
N PHE A 6 7.45 15.83 12.18
CA PHE A 6 6.79 15.94 13.47
C PHE A 6 7.25 14.85 14.43
N ALA A 7 7.23 13.58 14.00
CA ALA A 7 7.71 12.47 14.83
C ALA A 7 9.17 12.64 15.25
N ALA A 8 10.06 13.05 14.34
CA ALA A 8 11.46 13.31 14.68
C ALA A 8 11.61 14.45 15.71
N ASN A 9 10.85 15.53 15.55
CA ASN A 9 10.85 16.65 16.50
C ASN A 9 10.30 16.23 17.87
N THR A 10 9.25 15.40 17.91
CA THR A 10 8.70 14.87 19.17
C THR A 10 9.71 13.98 19.88
N ILE A 11 10.41 13.10 19.15
CA ILE A 11 11.49 12.27 19.72
C ILE A 11 12.60 13.14 20.32
N ALA A 12 12.95 14.26 19.66
CA ALA A 12 14.00 15.15 20.14
C ALA A 12 13.57 16.02 21.33
N ALA A 13 12.27 16.27 21.51
CA ALA A 13 11.72 17.16 22.54
C ALA A 13 11.30 16.43 23.82
N GLU A 14 11.01 15.13 23.74
CA GLU A 14 10.53 14.33 24.86
C GLU A 14 11.66 13.49 25.50
N PRO A 15 11.49 12.98 26.73
CA PRO A 15 12.48 12.11 27.37
C PRO A 15 12.76 10.83 26.56
N ASP A 16 14.03 10.41 26.51
CA ASP A 16 14.44 9.15 25.86
C ASP A 16 14.28 7.96 26.82
N ASP A 17 13.02 7.63 27.13
CA ASP A 17 12.65 6.44 27.89
C ASP A 17 11.76 5.50 27.06
N GLU A 18 11.68 4.25 27.50
CA GLU A 18 10.97 3.17 26.78
C GLU A 18 9.49 3.48 26.58
N GLN A 19 8.81 4.03 27.59
CA GLN A 19 7.38 4.32 27.53
C GLN A 19 7.11 5.48 26.56
N THR A 20 7.93 6.53 26.61
CA THR A 20 7.83 7.66 25.69
C THR A 20 8.04 7.21 24.24
N ARG A 21 9.05 6.38 23.98
CA ARG A 21 9.28 5.79 22.65
C ARG A 21 8.11 4.94 22.17
N ALA A 22 7.53 4.12 23.05
CA ALA A 22 6.36 3.30 22.72
C ALA A 22 5.15 4.18 22.38
N ASN A 23 4.91 5.24 23.15
CA ASN A 23 3.82 6.19 22.91
C ASN A 23 3.98 6.91 21.56
N ILE A 24 5.18 7.39 21.25
CA ILE A 24 5.47 8.05 19.97
C ILE A 24 5.29 7.07 18.80
N ALA A 25 5.81 5.85 18.92
CA ALA A 25 5.66 4.82 17.90
C ALA A 25 4.19 4.47 17.65
N ARG A 26 3.39 4.36 18.72
CA ARG A 26 1.96 4.11 18.65
C ARG A 26 1.22 5.25 17.96
N ALA A 27 1.46 6.50 18.37
CA ALA A 27 0.84 7.68 17.77
C ALA A 27 1.22 7.83 16.29
N PHE A 28 2.45 7.49 15.92
CA PHE A 28 2.87 7.47 14.52
C PHE A 28 2.14 6.39 13.71
N GLU A 29 2.06 5.16 14.23
CA GLU A 29 1.30 4.07 13.59
C GLU A 29 -0.17 4.48 13.40
N GLU A 30 -0.79 5.09 14.41
CA GLU A 30 -2.16 5.62 14.36
C GLU A 30 -2.36 6.58 13.20
N ALA A 31 -1.54 7.63 13.16
CA ALA A 31 -1.65 8.65 12.13
C ALA A 31 -1.48 8.08 10.71
N VAL A 32 -0.57 7.11 10.53
CA VAL A 32 -0.37 6.43 9.23
C VAL A 32 -1.58 5.58 8.87
N VAL A 33 -2.02 4.71 9.78
CA VAL A 33 -3.13 3.77 9.56
C VAL A 33 -4.43 4.53 9.27
N ASP A 34 -4.77 5.52 10.08
CA ASP A 34 -5.98 6.33 9.90
C ASP A 34 -5.98 7.05 8.56
N THR A 35 -4.84 7.62 8.17
CA THR A 35 -4.70 8.28 6.86
C THR A 35 -4.94 7.30 5.71
N LEU A 36 -4.40 6.09 5.80
CA LEU A 36 -4.59 5.05 4.78
C LEU A 36 -6.06 4.60 4.71
N ILE A 37 -6.73 4.43 5.84
CA ILE A 37 -8.15 4.05 5.90
C ILE A 37 -9.02 5.14 5.27
N ILE A 38 -8.82 6.41 5.65
CA ILE A 38 -9.59 7.55 5.12
C ILE A 38 -9.47 7.63 3.60
N LYS A 39 -8.24 7.50 3.08
CA LYS A 39 -7.99 7.56 1.63
C LYS A 39 -8.54 6.35 0.90
N SER A 40 -8.39 5.15 1.45
CA SER A 40 -8.92 3.91 0.86
C SER A 40 -10.45 3.97 0.78
N LYS A 41 -11.12 4.37 1.87
CA LYS A 41 -12.57 4.56 1.91
C LYS A 41 -13.06 5.59 0.89
N ARG A 42 -12.32 6.70 0.72
CA ARG A 42 -12.64 7.72 -0.29
C ARG A 42 -12.51 7.15 -1.71
N ALA A 43 -11.43 6.41 -1.98
CA ALA A 43 -11.21 5.79 -3.29
C ALA A 43 -12.31 4.77 -3.62
N LEU A 44 -12.65 3.87 -2.69
CA LEU A 44 -13.71 2.88 -2.87
C LEU A 44 -15.07 3.52 -3.17
N LYS A 45 -15.43 4.59 -2.46
CA LYS A 45 -16.65 5.36 -2.75
C LYS A 45 -16.61 6.01 -4.13
N HIS A 46 -15.45 6.48 -4.57
CA HIS A 46 -15.29 7.14 -5.85
C HIS A 46 -15.34 6.15 -7.03
N THR A 47 -14.73 4.97 -6.88
CA THR A 47 -14.66 3.96 -7.95
C THR A 47 -15.86 3.00 -7.96
N GLY A 48 -16.60 2.90 -6.85
CA GLY A 48 -17.68 1.94 -6.68
C GLY A 48 -17.21 0.49 -6.48
N TYR A 49 -15.90 0.26 -6.32
CA TYR A 49 -15.37 -1.07 -6.07
C TYR A 49 -15.67 -1.55 -4.65
N ASN A 50 -15.94 -2.84 -4.52
CA ASN A 50 -16.20 -3.53 -3.25
C ASN A 50 -15.04 -4.41 -2.79
N ARG A 51 -13.93 -4.45 -3.55
CA ARG A 51 -12.73 -5.21 -3.24
C ARG A 51 -11.55 -4.27 -3.07
N LEU A 52 -10.81 -4.46 -1.98
CA LEU A 52 -9.59 -3.72 -1.69
C LEU A 52 -8.42 -4.71 -1.60
N VAL A 53 -7.35 -4.47 -2.35
CA VAL A 53 -6.11 -5.26 -2.26
C VAL A 53 -5.03 -4.41 -1.64
N ILE A 54 -4.38 -4.92 -0.58
CA ILE A 54 -3.26 -4.25 0.07
C ILE A 54 -2.01 -5.12 -0.08
N ALA A 55 -1.09 -4.67 -0.93
CA ALA A 55 0.22 -5.27 -1.16
C ALA A 55 1.33 -4.34 -0.61
N GLY A 56 2.57 -4.85 -0.55
CA GLY A 56 3.72 -4.12 0.00
C GLY A 56 4.06 -4.54 1.43
N GLY A 57 5.29 -4.25 1.87
CA GLY A 57 5.77 -4.66 3.21
C GLY A 57 4.93 -4.10 4.37
N VAL A 58 4.41 -2.88 4.24
CA VAL A 58 3.55 -2.26 5.28
C VAL A 58 2.24 -3.02 5.46
N SER A 59 1.80 -3.79 4.47
CA SER A 59 0.61 -4.64 4.57
C SER A 59 0.72 -5.69 5.68
N ALA A 60 1.92 -6.00 6.17
CA ALA A 60 2.11 -6.93 7.28
C ALA A 60 1.71 -6.35 8.64
N ASN A 61 1.49 -5.04 8.75
CA ASN A 61 1.10 -4.39 10.00
C ASN A 61 -0.30 -4.88 10.47
N SER A 62 -0.36 -5.48 11.66
CA SER A 62 -1.59 -6.09 12.19
C SER A 62 -2.70 -5.07 12.42
N ARG A 63 -2.36 -3.87 12.91
CA ARG A 63 -3.35 -2.81 13.12
C ARG A 63 -3.98 -2.37 11.80
N LEU A 64 -3.16 -2.11 10.79
CA LEU A 64 -3.64 -1.76 9.45
C LEU A 64 -4.60 -2.83 8.93
N ARG A 65 -4.25 -4.11 9.11
CA ARG A 65 -5.10 -5.23 8.69
C ARG A 65 -6.46 -5.22 9.39
N THR A 66 -6.45 -5.19 10.73
CA THR A 66 -7.69 -5.17 11.52
C THR A 66 -8.58 -4.00 11.14
N SER A 67 -8.02 -2.79 11.08
CA SER A 67 -8.81 -1.59 10.80
C SER A 67 -9.34 -1.53 9.35
N LEU A 68 -8.61 -2.06 8.37
CA LEU A 68 -9.12 -2.18 6.99
C LEU A 68 -10.18 -3.28 6.85
N THR A 69 -10.03 -4.39 7.58
CA THR A 69 -11.06 -5.44 7.62
C THR A 69 -12.36 -4.90 8.19
N GLU A 70 -12.32 -4.22 9.35
CA GLU A 70 -13.49 -3.57 9.94
C GLU A 70 -14.13 -2.55 8.99
N MET A 71 -13.30 -1.71 8.36
CA MET A 71 -13.77 -0.72 7.40
C MET A 71 -14.46 -1.37 6.19
N MET A 72 -13.85 -2.40 5.59
CA MET A 72 -14.44 -3.09 4.44
C MET A 72 -15.72 -3.84 4.79
N SER A 73 -15.76 -4.51 5.95
CA SER A 73 -16.99 -5.15 6.44
C SER A 73 -18.12 -4.13 6.62
N SER A 74 -17.83 -2.93 7.13
CA SER A 74 -18.84 -1.85 7.27
C SER A 74 -19.37 -1.34 5.93
N LEU A 75 -18.63 -1.55 4.83
CA LEU A 75 -19.01 -1.19 3.47
C LEU A 75 -19.62 -2.35 2.68
N GLY A 76 -19.75 -3.54 3.28
CA GLY A 76 -20.20 -4.75 2.60
C GLY A 76 -19.21 -5.26 1.54
N GLY A 77 -17.92 -4.95 1.70
CA GLY A 77 -16.85 -5.37 0.80
C GLY A 77 -15.80 -6.25 1.47
N GLU A 78 -14.77 -6.60 0.71
CA GLU A 78 -13.72 -7.53 1.11
C GLU A 78 -12.33 -6.92 0.95
N VAL A 79 -11.44 -7.21 1.90
CA VAL A 79 -10.02 -6.86 1.82
C VAL A 79 -9.16 -8.10 1.61
N PHE A 80 -8.21 -8.02 0.68
CA PHE A 80 -7.31 -9.10 0.31
C PHE A 80 -5.85 -8.71 0.57
N TYR A 81 -5.08 -9.68 1.06
CA TYR A 81 -3.66 -9.54 1.32
C TYR A 81 -2.92 -10.66 0.59
N PRO A 82 -1.96 -10.34 -0.29
CA PRO A 82 -1.09 -11.36 -0.87
C PRO A 82 -0.30 -12.09 0.20
N ARG A 83 0.22 -13.28 -0.15
CA ARG A 83 1.22 -13.95 0.69
C ARG A 83 2.44 -13.05 0.88
N PRO A 84 3.10 -13.07 2.06
CA PRO A 84 4.25 -12.21 2.33
C PRO A 84 5.36 -12.29 1.28
N GLU A 85 5.63 -13.49 0.75
CA GLU A 85 6.62 -13.72 -0.32
C GLU A 85 6.33 -12.94 -1.62
N PHE A 86 5.08 -12.52 -1.85
CA PHE A 86 4.68 -11.74 -3.01
C PHE A 86 4.45 -10.25 -2.70
N CYS A 87 4.64 -9.82 -1.45
CA CYS A 87 4.47 -8.43 -1.06
C CYS A 87 5.72 -7.57 -1.29
N THR A 88 6.87 -8.18 -1.60
CA THR A 88 8.12 -7.49 -1.93
C THR A 88 8.40 -7.56 -3.42
N ASP A 89 9.26 -6.68 -3.94
CA ASP A 89 9.61 -6.68 -5.37
C ASP A 89 10.25 -8.01 -5.77
N ASN A 90 9.62 -8.73 -6.70
CA ASN A 90 10.06 -10.06 -7.11
C ASN A 90 9.83 -10.32 -8.61
N GLY A 91 10.56 -11.27 -9.19
CA GLY A 91 10.42 -11.59 -10.62
C GLY A 91 9.08 -12.24 -10.99
N ALA A 92 8.38 -12.86 -10.04
CA ALA A 92 7.11 -13.53 -10.32
C ALA A 92 5.99 -12.53 -10.63
N MET A 93 5.95 -11.35 -9.97
CA MET A 93 4.96 -10.32 -10.29
C MET A 93 5.16 -9.75 -11.71
N ILE A 94 6.42 -9.63 -12.15
CA ILE A 94 6.76 -9.16 -13.50
C ILE A 94 6.38 -10.23 -14.53
N ALA A 95 6.74 -11.49 -14.29
CA ALA A 95 6.37 -12.60 -15.17
C ALA A 95 4.84 -12.75 -15.29
N TYR A 96 4.10 -12.61 -14.19
CA TYR A 96 2.65 -12.67 -14.20
C TYR A 96 2.04 -11.50 -14.98
N ALA A 97 2.47 -10.26 -14.73
CA ALA A 97 1.99 -9.11 -15.52
C ALA A 97 2.30 -9.27 -17.02
N GLY A 98 3.49 -9.78 -17.36
CA GLY A 98 3.91 -10.05 -18.73
C GLY A 98 3.04 -11.11 -19.42
N ILE A 99 2.77 -12.25 -18.78
CA ILE A 99 1.92 -13.29 -19.40
C ILE A 99 0.46 -12.83 -19.54
N GLN A 100 -0.08 -12.03 -18.61
CA GLN A 100 -1.42 -11.46 -18.75
C GLN A 100 -1.51 -10.55 -19.99
N ARG A 101 -0.50 -9.68 -20.20
CA ARG A 101 -0.42 -8.82 -21.40
C ARG A 101 -0.28 -9.62 -22.69
N LEU A 102 0.59 -10.62 -22.69
CA LEU A 102 0.78 -11.50 -23.84
C LEU A 102 -0.52 -12.24 -24.20
N MET A 103 -1.26 -12.73 -23.20
CA MET A 103 -2.57 -13.37 -23.39
C MET A 103 -3.64 -12.41 -23.92
N ALA A 104 -3.53 -11.11 -23.62
CA ALA A 104 -4.37 -10.06 -24.21
C ALA A 104 -3.90 -9.61 -25.61
N GLY A 105 -2.91 -10.28 -26.20
CA GLY A 105 -2.40 -9.99 -27.54
C GLY A 105 -1.39 -8.84 -27.60
N GLN A 106 -0.97 -8.30 -26.47
CA GLN A 106 0.04 -7.23 -26.43
C GLN A 106 1.44 -7.82 -26.58
N THR A 107 2.25 -7.20 -27.42
CA THR A 107 3.64 -7.59 -27.67
C THR A 107 4.51 -6.35 -27.85
N GLU A 108 5.80 -6.48 -27.57
CA GLU A 108 6.80 -5.43 -27.77
C GLU A 108 7.99 -5.99 -28.56
N ASP A 109 8.73 -5.12 -29.22
CA ASP A 109 10.00 -5.46 -29.87
C ASP A 109 11.02 -5.96 -28.83
N LEU A 110 12.05 -6.69 -29.30
CA LEU A 110 13.11 -7.21 -28.43
C LEU A 110 13.99 -6.12 -27.78
N ALA A 111 13.91 -4.89 -28.26
CA ALA A 111 14.67 -3.78 -27.72
C ALA A 111 14.05 -3.26 -26.42
N VAL A 112 14.75 -3.44 -25.29
CA VAL A 112 14.29 -2.96 -23.98
C VAL A 112 14.82 -1.55 -23.71
N LYS A 113 13.92 -0.64 -23.32
CA LYS A 113 14.26 0.71 -22.87
C LYS A 113 13.92 0.90 -21.40
N GLY A 114 14.90 1.34 -20.60
CA GLY A 114 14.65 1.73 -19.21
C GLY A 114 13.91 3.06 -19.12
N LEU A 115 12.76 3.07 -18.43
CA LEU A 115 11.97 4.28 -18.15
C LEU A 115 11.96 4.55 -16.64
N PRO A 116 12.86 5.42 -16.11
CA PRO A 116 12.95 5.66 -14.66
C PRO A 116 11.69 6.26 -14.05
N ARG A 117 10.89 6.98 -14.86
CA ARG A 117 9.59 7.51 -14.48
C ARG A 117 8.60 7.09 -15.57
N TRP A 118 7.96 5.97 -15.35
CA TRP A 118 6.96 5.43 -16.27
C TRP A 118 5.56 5.61 -15.67
N PRO A 119 4.74 6.54 -16.20
CA PRO A 119 3.39 6.74 -15.68
C PRO A 119 2.49 5.55 -16.03
N LEU A 120 1.79 5.01 -15.04
CA LEU A 120 0.96 3.81 -15.21
C LEU A 120 -0.21 4.03 -16.18
N ASP A 121 -0.73 5.25 -16.23
CA ASP A 121 -1.82 5.70 -17.10
C ASP A 121 -1.44 5.79 -18.59
N THR A 122 -0.15 5.64 -18.92
CA THR A 122 0.32 5.53 -20.31
C THR A 122 0.29 4.09 -20.83
N LEU A 123 0.02 3.10 -19.97
CA LEU A 123 -0.08 1.71 -20.39
C LEU A 123 -1.46 1.41 -20.95
N GLU A 124 -1.50 0.62 -22.03
CA GLU A 124 -2.76 0.04 -22.50
C GLU A 124 -3.35 -0.90 -21.43
N PRO A 125 -4.66 -0.82 -21.14
CA PRO A 125 -5.34 -1.79 -20.29
C PRO A 125 -5.24 -3.21 -20.86
N VAL A 126 -5.28 -4.20 -19.96
CA VAL A 126 -5.34 -5.63 -20.27
C VAL A 126 -6.78 -6.11 -20.18
#